data_AF-A0AAX1XFS7-F1
#
_entry.id   AF-A0AAX1XFS7-F1
#
_cell.length_a   1.000
_cell.length_b   1.000
_cell.length_c   1.000
_cell.angle_alpha   90.00
_cell.angle_beta   90.00
_cell.angle_gamma   90.00
#
_symmetry.space_group_name_H-M   'P 1'
#
loop_
_entity.id
_entity.type
_entity.pdbx_description
1 polymer ?
#
loop_
_entity_poly.entity_id
_entity_poly.type
_entity_poly.pdbx_seq_one_letter_code
_entity_poly.pdbx_strand_id
1 'polypeptide(L)'
;QNLKLIENSKVIGFAALRENDYITHLFIDTKFQNKGLGKLLLDNLLSLTESSEVRLRASVNALNFYESQGFIATEGEQNVDGVRFVPMRLVRT
;
A
#
# COMPACT_ATOMS: atom_id res chain seq x y z
N GLN A 1 -4.29 -9.71 -7.59
CA GLN A 1 -2.92 -9.81 -8.15
C GLN A 1 -1.92 -9.56 -7.01
N ASN A 2 -0.75 -10.20 -7.00
CA ASN A 2 0.26 -9.97 -5.95
C ASN A 2 1.67 -9.85 -6.55
N LEU A 3 2.53 -9.11 -5.86
CA LEU A 3 3.90 -8.83 -6.23
C LEU A 3 4.84 -9.17 -5.07
N LYS A 4 6.05 -9.62 -5.41
CA LYS A 4 7.11 -9.95 -4.46
C LYS A 4 8.40 -9.28 -4.91
N LEU A 5 9.11 -8.67 -3.97
CA LEU A 5 10.52 -8.31 -4.14
C LEU A 5 11.37 -9.43 -3.55
N ILE A 6 12.32 -9.94 -4.33
CA ILE A 6 13.21 -11.02 -3.93
C ILE A 6 14.64 -10.53 -4.03
N GLU A 7 15.39 -10.66 -2.94
CA GLU A 7 16.84 -10.42 -2.90
C GLU A 7 17.52 -11.63 -2.27
N ASN A 8 18.56 -12.17 -2.91
CA ASN A 8 19.29 -13.35 -2.44
C ASN A 8 18.36 -14.52 -2.05
N SER A 9 17.38 -14.81 -2.91
CA SER A 9 16.37 -15.86 -2.71
C SER A 9 15.46 -15.67 -1.48
N LYS A 10 15.42 -14.46 -0.88
CA LYS A 10 14.53 -14.10 0.23
C LYS A 10 13.51 -13.07 -0.22
N VAL A 11 12.26 -13.23 0.23
CA VAL A 11 11.21 -12.23 0.02
C VAL A 11 11.47 -11.06 0.96
N ILE A 12 11.78 -9.89 0.39
CA ILE A 12 12.06 -8.64 1.13
C ILE A 12 10.93 -7.63 1.02
N GLY A 13 9.92 -7.92 0.19
CA GLY A 13 8.74 -7.08 0.05
C GLY A 13 7.59 -7.86 -0.58
N PHE A 14 6.38 -7.49 -0.19
CA PHE A 14 5.15 -8.09 -0.69
C PHE A 14 4.09 -7.00 -0.82
N ALA A 15 3.24 -7.10 -1.83
CA ALA A 15 2.06 -6.27 -1.96
C ALA A 15 0.99 -7.01 -2.77
N ALA A 16 -0.27 -6.75 -2.49
CA ALA A 16 -1.37 -7.33 -3.25
C ALA A 16 -2.46 -6.31 -3.57
N LEU A 17 -3.12 -6.54 -4.69
CA LEU A 17 -4.32 -5.86 -5.13
C LEU A 17 -5.47 -6.87 -5.17
N ARG A 18 -6.52 -6.58 -4.41
CA ARG A 18 -7.76 -7.35 -4.34
C ARG A 18 -8.85 -6.61 -5.10
N GLU A 19 -9.74 -7.36 -5.78
CA GLU A 19 -10.92 -6.82 -6.48
C GLU A 19 -10.60 -5.70 -7.48
N ASN A 20 -9.35 -5.65 -7.96
CA ASN A 20 -8.77 -4.63 -8.83
C ASN A 20 -8.73 -3.20 -8.28
N ASP A 21 -9.27 -2.91 -7.10
CA ASP A 21 -9.29 -1.54 -6.57
C ASP A 21 -8.79 -1.44 -5.12
N TYR A 22 -8.47 -2.56 -4.47
CA TYR A 22 -8.16 -2.56 -3.04
C TYR A 22 -6.74 -3.06 -2.75
N ILE A 23 -5.85 -2.16 -2.35
CA ILE A 23 -4.48 -2.51 -1.97
C ILE A 23 -4.49 -3.12 -0.57
N THR A 24 -3.81 -4.25 -0.45
CA THR A 24 -3.68 -4.98 0.80
C THR A 24 -2.28 -5.57 0.94
N HIS A 25 -1.84 -5.76 2.19
CA HIS A 25 -0.57 -6.40 2.54
C HIS A 25 0.68 -5.77 1.87
N LEU A 26 0.74 -4.43 1.71
CA LEU A 26 1.97 -3.77 1.24
C LEU A 26 2.97 -3.67 2.39
N PHE A 27 3.99 -4.52 2.34
CA PHE A 27 5.04 -4.62 3.36
C PHE A 27 6.42 -4.65 2.72
N ILE A 28 7.38 -4.00 3.37
CA ILE A 28 8.81 -4.09 3.07
C ILE A 28 9.51 -4.52 4.35
N ASP A 29 10.41 -5.49 4.26
CA ASP A 29 11.29 -5.88 5.36
C ASP A 29 12.00 -4.64 5.91
N THR A 30 11.97 -4.46 7.23
CA THR A 30 12.52 -3.29 7.92
C THR A 30 13.95 -2.92 7.53
N LYS A 31 14.81 -3.89 7.18
CA LYS A 31 16.20 -3.65 6.73
C LYS A 31 16.28 -3.04 5.32
N PHE A 32 15.17 -3.07 4.59
CA PHE A 32 15.03 -2.64 3.21
C PHE A 32 14.08 -1.44 3.04
N GLN A 33 13.51 -0.94 4.14
CA GLN A 33 12.72 0.29 4.14
C GLN A 33 13.59 1.52 3.86
N ASN A 34 12.94 2.64 3.49
CA ASN A 34 13.58 3.92 3.13
C ASN A 34 14.52 3.87 1.91
N LYS A 35 14.41 2.82 1.08
CA LYS A 35 15.16 2.65 -0.17
C LYS A 35 14.29 2.79 -1.43
N GLY A 36 13.09 3.36 -1.30
CA GLY A 36 12.12 3.50 -2.40
C GLY A 36 11.34 2.23 -2.78
N LEU A 37 11.61 1.08 -2.15
CA LEU A 37 10.98 -0.20 -2.51
C LEU A 37 9.46 -0.25 -2.26
N GLY A 38 8.97 0.44 -1.23
CA GLY A 38 7.53 0.55 -0.98
C GLY A 38 6.81 1.28 -2.11
N LYS A 39 7.40 2.39 -2.59
CA LYS A 39 6.90 3.12 -3.76
C LYS A 39 6.97 2.27 -5.02
N LEU A 40 8.07 1.54 -5.24
CA LEU A 40 8.21 0.64 -6.37
C LEU A 40 7.08 -0.40 -6.41
N LEU A 41 6.80 -1.08 -5.29
CA LEU A 41 5.69 -2.04 -5.22
C LEU A 41 4.32 -1.38 -5.44
N LEU A 42 4.12 -0.20 -4.86
CA LEU A 42 2.88 0.56 -5.04
C LEU A 42 2.66 0.92 -6.52
N ASP A 43 3.65 1.52 -7.18
CA ASP A 43 3.56 1.91 -8.58
C ASP A 43 3.23 0.72 -9.49
N ASN A 44 3.89 -0.43 -9.26
CA ASN A 44 3.63 -1.65 -10.01
C ASN A 44 2.24 -2.24 -9.72
N LEU A 45 1.75 -2.18 -8.47
CA LEU A 45 0.36 -2.58 -8.21
C LEU A 45 -0.63 -1.65 -8.90
N LEU A 46 -0.35 -0.35 -8.89
CA LEU A 46 -1.23 0.65 -9.48
C LEU A 46 -1.32 0.46 -11.01
N SER A 47 -0.23 0.07 -11.68
CA SER A 47 -0.24 -0.24 -13.11
C SER A 47 -0.98 -1.53 -13.49
N LEU A 48 -1.38 -2.35 -12.52
CA LEU A 48 -2.13 -3.61 -12.76
C LEU A 48 -3.65 -3.42 -12.73
N THR A 49 -4.13 -2.19 -12.61
CA THR A 49 -5.55 -1.86 -12.59
C THR A 49 -5.85 -0.58 -13.34
N GLU A 50 -6.99 -0.59 -14.02
CA GLU A 50 -7.57 0.57 -14.71
C GLU A 50 -8.65 1.25 -13.85
N SER A 51 -8.80 0.87 -12.57
CA SER A 51 -9.79 1.48 -11.69
C SER A 51 -9.51 2.98 -11.53
N SER A 52 -10.56 3.78 -11.68
CA SER A 52 -10.51 5.25 -11.45
C SER A 52 -10.30 5.59 -9.98
N GLU A 53 -10.57 4.66 -9.07
CA GLU A 53 -10.30 4.80 -7.64
C GLU A 53 -9.61 3.55 -7.10
N VAL A 54 -8.58 3.73 -6.27
CA VAL A 54 -7.92 2.66 -5.53
C VAL A 54 -7.98 2.98 -4.04
N ARG A 55 -8.40 2.01 -3.23
CA ARG A 55 -8.66 2.15 -1.79
C ARG A 55 -7.71 1.28 -0.98
N LEU A 56 -7.44 1.67 0.26
CA LEU A 56 -6.67 0.89 1.21
C LEU A 56 -6.99 1.27 2.66
N ARG A 57 -6.48 0.47 3.60
CA ARG A 57 -6.38 0.82 5.02
C ARG A 57 -4.91 1.00 5.35
N ALA A 58 -4.50 2.24 5.59
CA ALA A 58 -3.14 2.57 5.95
C ALA A 58 -2.91 2.28 7.43
N SER A 59 -1.82 1.59 7.78
CA SER A 59 -1.32 1.63 9.15
C SER A 59 -1.06 3.09 9.55
N VAL A 60 -1.32 3.45 10.81
CA VAL A 60 -1.12 4.83 11.30
C VAL A 60 0.29 5.37 10.99
N ASN A 61 1.31 4.51 11.09
CA ASN A 61 2.70 4.85 10.81
C ASN A 61 3.04 5.01 9.32
N ALA A 62 2.13 4.62 8.42
CA ALA A 62 2.31 4.67 6.97
C ALA A 62 1.48 5.80 6.31
N LEU A 63 0.78 6.62 7.10
CA LEU A 63 -0.08 7.69 6.59
C LEU A 63 0.70 8.65 5.68
N ASN A 64 1.79 9.23 6.18
CA ASN A 64 2.64 10.14 5.42
C ASN A 64 3.21 9.50 4.14
N PHE A 65 3.48 8.19 4.16
CA PHE A 65 3.91 7.48 2.97
C PHE A 65 2.80 7.53 1.91
N TYR A 66 1.58 7.10 2.23
CA TYR A 66 0.49 7.09 1.25
C TYR A 66 0.06 8.49 0.80
N GLU A 67 0.04 9.47 1.70
CA GLU A 67 -0.21 10.89 1.36
C GLU A 67 0.80 11.42 0.35
N SER A 68 2.08 11.11 0.53
CA SER A 68 3.13 11.50 -0.43
C SER A 68 2.97 10.84 -1.82
N GLN A 69 2.18 9.78 -1.92
CA GLN A 69 1.85 9.10 -3.18
C GLN A 69 0.47 9.50 -3.73
N GLY A 70 -0.14 10.56 -3.17
CA GLY A 70 -1.40 11.13 -3.64
C GLY A 70 -2.67 10.48 -3.07
N PHE A 71 -2.53 9.53 -2.14
CA PHE A 71 -3.71 9.02 -1.42
C PHE A 71 -4.20 10.07 -0.43
N ILE A 72 -5.51 10.13 -0.25
CA ILE A 72 -6.17 10.99 0.72
C ILE A 72 -6.93 10.14 1.73
N ALA A 73 -6.89 10.53 3.00
CA ALA A 73 -7.74 9.93 4.03
C ALA A 73 -9.22 10.18 3.71
N THR A 74 -10.05 9.14 3.82
CA THR A 74 -11.51 9.27 3.64
C THR A 74 -12.24 9.41 4.96
N GLU A 75 -11.63 8.94 6.05
CA GLU A 75 -12.16 8.96 7.41
C GLU A 75 -11.01 9.17 8.42
N GLY A 76 -11.34 9.34 9.70
CA GLY A 76 -10.36 9.36 10.79
C GLY A 76 -9.74 7.98 11.08
N GLU A 77 -8.87 7.92 12.09
CA GLU A 77 -8.33 6.67 12.60
C GLU A 77 -9.45 5.76 13.12
N GLN A 78 -9.45 4.51 12.66
CA GLN A 78 -10.36 3.44 13.04
C GLN A 78 -9.60 2.38 13.85
N ASN A 79 -10.30 1.66 14.71
CA ASN A 79 -9.76 0.53 15.46
C ASN A 79 -10.72 -0.67 15.33
N VAL A 80 -10.23 -1.77 14.76
CA VAL A 80 -10.97 -3.03 14.64
C VAL A 80 -10.10 -4.13 15.23
N ASP A 81 -10.62 -4.82 16.25
CA ASP A 81 -9.93 -5.92 16.94
C ASP A 81 -8.50 -5.57 17.40
N GLY A 82 -8.29 -4.31 17.83
CA GLY A 82 -7.00 -3.80 18.28
C GLY A 82 -6.07 -3.31 17.17
N VAL A 83 -6.46 -3.45 15.89
CA VAL A 83 -5.70 -2.96 14.74
C VAL A 83 -6.16 -1.55 14.38
N ARG A 84 -5.23 -0.59 14.50
CA ARG A 84 -5.47 0.81 14.16
C ARG A 84 -5.09 1.10 12.72
N PHE A 85 -5.97 1.76 11.97
CA PHE A 85 -5.72 2.13 10.58
C PHE A 85 -6.49 3.39 10.18
N VAL A 86 -6.08 4.01 9.08
CA VAL A 86 -6.79 5.12 8.43
C VAL A 86 -7.25 4.66 7.05
N PRO A 87 -8.56 4.64 6.74
CA PRO A 87 -9.04 4.42 5.39
C PRO A 87 -8.56 5.52 4.44
N MET A 88 -8.00 5.15 3.29
CA MET A 88 -7.52 6.08 2.28
C MET A 88 -7.91 5.66 0.87
N ARG A 89 -7.93 6.62 -0.05
CA ARG A 89 -8.16 6.40 -1.48
C ARG A 89 -7.25 7.25 -2.35
N LEU A 90 -6.98 6.77 -3.56
CA LEU A 90 -6.35 7.49 -4.65
C LEU A 90 -7.33 7.55 -5.82
N VAL A 91 -7.71 8.74 -6.25
CA VAL A 91 -8.53 8.97 -7.45
C VAL A 91 -7.59 9.29 -8.60
N ARG A 92 -7.75 8.59 -9.72
CA ARG A 92 -6.95 8.78 -10.94
C ARG A 92 -7.79 9.54 -11.97
N THR A 93 -7.21 10.61 -12.52
CA THR A 93 -7.77 11.39 -13.63
C THR A 93 -7.21 10.92 -14.96
#